data_AF-A0AAN9Z4Q5-F1
#
_entry.id   AF-A0AAN9Z4Q5-F1
#
_cell.length_a   1.000
_cell.length_b   1.000
_cell.length_c   1.000
_cell.angle_alpha   90.00
_cell.angle_beta   90.00
_cell.angle_gamma   90.00
#
_symmetry.space_group_name_H-M   'P 1'
#
loop_
_entity.id
_entity.type
_entity.pdbx_description
1 polymer ?
#
loop_
_entity_poly.entity_id
_entity_poly.type
_entity_poly.pdbx_seq_one_letter_code
_entity_poly.pdbx_strand_id
1 'polypeptide(L)'
;MAWSCCVNQIPIEDKSYNRNVHAVAVDGNVFFFSNCSKENGMEIHIFHPKTGTWDFLATPQEMIGDEQRPPKGKQTYFVVAYNHEVYVRVGEGLEMSGPEIYVFNTRSLRWRCVQTTGDVPTGHMGVSACAHNGHLYMCVNCFVRAYSWRLHIFALELSTMRWEIVNAGGWSTGSAYSPQSIVPYKNRIYLLFDCIRFPRNGPNVGIRYFDLATMVWGSLHPPGTKPFLKQQRIPFVYRECLYVLLNDDDTAPLVGKLKRNEVAMKFSFERNEWEQVWFKGIAPPVTFDLVCVVENTSIFISLVRKEVYILEFLPSLRTMCFQAINKYNLDSSLLPPRLKRELLMYTHP
;
A
#
# COMPACT_ATOMS: atom_id res chain seq x y z
N MET A 1 -10.28 -11.98 -13.56
CA MET A 1 -10.01 -10.72 -12.84
C MET A 1 -10.19 -9.58 -13.81
N ALA A 2 -10.90 -8.55 -13.41
CA ALA A 2 -11.14 -7.39 -14.25
C ALA A 2 -11.04 -6.13 -13.40
N TRP A 3 -10.42 -5.11 -13.96
CA TRP A 3 -10.60 -3.73 -13.55
C TRP A 3 -12.04 -3.32 -13.80
N SER A 4 -12.69 -2.88 -12.74
CA SER A 4 -13.89 -2.06 -12.83
C SER A 4 -13.51 -0.66 -12.34
N CYS A 5 -13.53 0.32 -13.24
CA CYS A 5 -13.32 1.69 -12.82
C CYS A 5 -14.59 2.19 -12.13
N CYS A 6 -14.59 2.29 -10.80
CA CYS A 6 -15.57 3.10 -10.11
C CYS A 6 -15.12 4.56 -10.18
N VAL A 7 -15.40 5.22 -11.30
CA VAL A 7 -15.29 6.69 -11.37
C VAL A 7 -16.33 7.29 -10.42
N ASN A 8 -15.97 7.40 -9.15
CA ASN A 8 -16.44 8.44 -8.26
C ASN A 8 -15.18 9.23 -7.96
N GLN A 9 -15.10 10.43 -8.55
CA GLN A 9 -13.96 11.29 -8.30
C GLN A 9 -13.82 11.46 -6.80
N ILE A 10 -12.61 11.38 -6.28
CA ILE A 10 -12.40 11.83 -4.90
C ILE A 10 -12.84 13.30 -4.90
N PRO A 11 -13.83 13.71 -4.09
CA PRO A 11 -14.26 15.10 -4.01
C PRO A 11 -13.18 15.90 -3.27
N ILE A 12 -12.03 16.09 -3.92
CA ILE A 12 -10.92 16.92 -3.44
C ILE A 12 -11.00 18.20 -4.25
N GLU A 13 -11.59 19.24 -3.65
CA GLU A 13 -11.67 20.57 -4.27
C GLU A 13 -10.33 21.34 -4.21
N ASP A 14 -9.37 20.88 -3.41
CA ASP A 14 -8.16 21.64 -3.12
C ASP A 14 -6.96 21.30 -4.03
N LYS A 15 -6.44 22.34 -4.69
CA LYS A 15 -5.24 22.32 -5.53
C LYS A 15 -3.94 22.18 -4.73
N SER A 16 -3.99 22.24 -3.40
CA SER A 16 -2.83 22.18 -2.51
C SER A 16 -2.30 20.76 -2.22
N TYR A 17 -3.08 19.69 -2.54
CA TYR A 17 -2.69 18.29 -2.31
C TYR A 17 -1.44 17.89 -3.10
N ASN A 18 -0.29 18.02 -2.46
CA ASN A 18 1.00 17.61 -2.98
C ASN A 18 1.44 16.26 -2.37
N ARG A 19 1.34 15.25 -3.24
CA ARG A 19 2.26 14.12 -3.46
C ARG A 19 2.12 12.82 -2.66
N ASN A 20 1.71 12.78 -1.40
CA ASN A 20 1.53 11.47 -0.73
C ASN A 20 0.17 11.38 -0.06
N VAL A 21 -0.63 10.43 -0.51
CA VAL A 21 -1.77 9.91 0.23
C VAL A 21 -1.37 8.53 0.72
N HIS A 22 -1.77 8.19 1.94
CA HIS A 22 -1.73 6.83 2.44
C HIS A 22 -3.16 6.35 2.59
N ALA A 23 -3.39 5.06 2.49
CA ALA A 23 -4.72 4.51 2.69
C ALA A 23 -4.66 3.21 3.45
N VAL A 24 -5.70 2.97 4.23
CA VAL A 24 -5.94 1.71 4.94
C VAL A 24 -7.40 1.34 4.79
N ALA A 25 -7.67 0.04 4.79
CA ALA A 25 -9.03 -0.46 4.80
C ALA A 25 -9.38 -0.98 6.19
N VAL A 26 -10.51 -0.54 6.72
CA VAL A 26 -10.99 -0.86 8.06
C VAL A 26 -12.52 -0.95 8.05
N ASP A 27 -13.06 -2.03 8.62
CA ASP A 27 -14.51 -2.23 8.82
C ASP A 27 -15.34 -2.00 7.52
N GLY A 28 -14.84 -2.43 6.36
CA GLY A 28 -15.56 -2.29 5.08
C GLY A 28 -15.42 -0.94 4.38
N ASN A 29 -14.64 0.00 4.93
CA ASN A 29 -14.40 1.34 4.38
C ASN A 29 -12.92 1.53 4.06
N VAL A 30 -12.62 2.45 3.15
CA VAL A 30 -11.24 2.85 2.83
C VAL A 30 -11.00 4.27 3.32
N PHE A 31 -10.04 4.42 4.22
CA PHE A 31 -9.64 5.70 4.78
C PHE A 31 -8.38 6.18 4.06
N PHE A 32 -8.44 7.38 3.49
CA PHE A 32 -7.34 8.06 2.83
C PHE A 32 -6.82 9.18 3.73
N PHE A 33 -5.54 9.10 4.07
CA PHE A 33 -4.83 10.03 4.93
C PHE A 33 -3.88 10.88 4.09
N SER A 34 -3.98 12.19 4.21
CA SER A 34 -3.10 13.12 3.52
C SER A 34 -1.74 13.26 4.20
N ASN A 35 -0.80 13.93 3.52
CA ASN A 35 0.32 14.54 4.22
C ASN A 35 -0.17 15.67 5.14
N CYS A 36 0.50 15.88 6.27
CA CYS A 36 0.08 16.87 7.24
C CYS A 36 0.33 18.30 6.72
N SER A 37 -0.74 19.02 6.36
CA SER A 37 -0.63 20.44 6.05
C SER A 37 -0.26 21.25 7.31
N LYS A 38 0.30 22.45 7.12
CA LYS A 38 0.58 23.36 8.25
C LYS A 38 -0.71 23.94 8.85
N GLU A 39 -1.72 24.18 8.02
CA GLU A 39 -2.96 24.84 8.39
C GLU A 39 -3.97 23.85 9.01
N ASN A 40 -4.36 22.83 8.25
CA ASN A 40 -5.46 21.92 8.60
C ASN A 40 -4.98 20.64 9.30
N GLY A 41 -3.67 20.35 9.25
CA GLY A 41 -3.12 19.07 9.66
C GLY A 41 -3.36 17.97 8.64
N MET A 42 -3.31 16.72 9.12
CA MET A 42 -3.68 15.55 8.34
C MET A 42 -5.19 15.47 8.17
N GLU A 43 -5.61 15.43 6.91
CA GLU A 43 -7.00 15.33 6.48
C GLU A 43 -7.35 13.88 6.14
N ILE A 44 -8.62 13.51 6.36
CA ILE A 44 -9.10 12.15 6.13
C ILE A 44 -10.31 12.18 5.20
N HIS A 45 -10.19 11.48 4.07
CA HIS A 45 -11.33 11.15 3.20
C HIS A 45 -11.70 9.68 3.37
N ILE A 46 -12.99 9.39 3.44
CA ILE A 46 -13.49 8.03 3.63
C ILE A 46 -14.27 7.65 2.38
N PHE A 47 -13.85 6.57 1.72
CA PHE A 47 -14.62 5.94 0.68
C PHE A 47 -15.42 4.79 1.26
N HIS A 48 -16.69 4.70 0.88
CA HIS A 48 -17.61 3.65 1.27
C HIS A 48 -17.86 2.71 0.07
N PRO A 49 -17.08 1.62 -0.10
CA PRO A 49 -17.22 0.72 -1.24
C PRO A 49 -18.63 0.17 -1.48
N LYS A 50 -19.40 -0.05 -0.41
CA LYS A 50 -20.75 -0.61 -0.51
C LYS A 50 -21.74 0.35 -1.19
N THR A 51 -21.61 1.65 -0.96
CA THR A 51 -22.49 2.69 -1.48
C THR A 51 -21.87 3.48 -2.64
N GLY A 52 -20.54 3.41 -2.78
CA GLY A 52 -19.75 4.26 -3.67
C GLY A 52 -19.66 5.71 -3.21
N THR A 53 -20.07 6.05 -1.99
CA THR A 53 -20.06 7.44 -1.51
C THR A 53 -18.74 7.83 -0.85
N TRP A 54 -18.55 9.13 -0.71
CA TRP A 54 -17.37 9.74 -0.08
C TRP A 54 -17.80 10.62 1.08
N ASP A 55 -17.09 10.49 2.19
CA ASP A 55 -17.17 11.41 3.33
C ASP A 55 -15.82 12.13 3.51
N PHE A 56 -15.88 13.36 4.02
CA PHE A 56 -14.71 14.13 4.42
C PHE A 56 -14.78 14.40 5.92
N LEU A 57 -13.76 13.98 6.66
CA LEU A 57 -13.67 14.26 8.08
C LEU A 57 -13.00 15.62 8.29
N ALA A 58 -13.81 16.65 8.53
CA ALA A 58 -13.31 17.95 8.90
C ALA A 58 -12.55 17.88 10.25
N THR A 59 -11.36 18.47 10.30
CA THR A 59 -10.61 18.60 11.55
C THR A 59 -11.38 19.52 12.50
N PRO A 60 -11.76 19.08 13.71
CA PRO A 60 -12.41 19.98 14.68
C PRO A 60 -11.44 21.09 15.08
N GLN A 61 -11.75 22.34 14.75
CA GLN A 61 -10.81 23.46 14.91
C GLN A 61 -10.71 23.99 16.35
N GLU A 62 -11.73 23.83 17.20
CA GLU A 62 -11.87 24.77 18.34
C GLU A 62 -12.13 24.21 19.76
N MET A 63 -12.26 22.90 20.01
CA MET A 63 -12.54 22.43 21.40
C MET A 63 -11.80 21.17 21.87
N ILE A 64 -10.78 20.75 21.13
CA ILE A 64 -10.08 19.50 21.38
C ILE A 64 -8.64 19.81 21.82
N GLY A 65 -8.23 19.29 22.98
CA GLY A 65 -6.87 19.44 23.50
C GLY A 65 -5.82 18.93 22.50
N ASP A 66 -4.59 19.44 22.58
CA ASP A 66 -3.55 19.19 21.56
C ASP A 66 -3.27 17.70 21.32
N GLU A 67 -3.41 16.86 22.34
CA GLU A 67 -3.24 15.40 22.25
C GLU A 67 -4.28 14.70 21.37
N GLN A 68 -5.41 15.33 21.08
CA GLN A 68 -6.50 14.77 20.29
C GLN A 68 -6.62 15.44 18.90
N ARG A 69 -5.63 16.24 18.51
CA ARG A 69 -5.56 16.87 17.19
C ARG A 69 -4.81 15.98 16.19
N PRO A 70 -5.14 16.05 14.89
CA PRO A 70 -4.33 15.40 13.87
C PRO A 70 -2.91 15.99 13.86
N PRO A 71 -1.91 15.22 13.39
CA PRO A 71 -0.57 15.74 13.19
C PRO A 71 -0.58 16.93 12.21
N LYS A 72 0.24 17.95 12.48
CA LYS A 72 0.36 19.18 11.66
C LYS A 72 1.79 19.41 11.21
N GLY A 73 1.96 19.89 9.97
CA GLY A 73 3.24 20.38 9.44
C GLY A 73 4.38 19.35 9.33
N LYS A 74 4.08 18.05 9.44
CA LYS A 74 5.05 16.95 9.43
C LYS A 74 4.85 16.02 8.23
N GLN A 75 5.94 15.41 7.74
CA GLN A 75 5.89 14.37 6.72
C GLN A 75 5.41 13.05 7.34
N THR A 76 4.55 12.32 6.62
CA THR A 76 4.09 10.99 7.03
C THR A 76 5.12 9.94 6.64
N TYR A 77 5.56 9.12 7.60
CA TYR A 77 6.47 7.99 7.38
C TYR A 77 5.73 6.69 7.12
N PHE A 78 4.69 6.41 7.89
CA PHE A 78 3.80 5.28 7.66
C PHE A 78 2.41 5.52 8.21
N VAL A 79 1.45 4.79 7.64
CA VAL A 79 0.07 4.64 8.13
C VAL A 79 -0.24 3.15 8.11
N VAL A 80 -0.61 2.58 9.27
CA VAL A 80 -0.88 1.15 9.42
C VAL A 80 -2.17 0.97 10.23
N ALA A 81 -3.10 0.18 9.72
CA ALA A 81 -4.30 -0.19 10.46
C ALA A 81 -4.11 -1.51 11.21
N TYR A 82 -4.67 -1.57 12.42
CA TYR A 82 -4.85 -2.81 13.17
C TYR A 82 -6.19 -2.74 13.91
N ASN A 83 -7.06 -3.72 13.66
CA ASN A 83 -8.46 -3.70 14.10
C ASN A 83 -9.17 -2.40 13.67
N HIS A 84 -9.60 -1.57 14.63
CA HIS A 84 -10.33 -0.31 14.41
C HIS A 84 -9.47 0.92 14.72
N GLU A 85 -8.15 0.74 14.84
CA GLU A 85 -7.19 1.80 15.08
C GLU A 85 -6.22 1.92 13.89
N VAL A 86 -5.87 3.16 13.55
CA VAL A 86 -4.89 3.50 12.54
C VAL A 86 -3.73 4.21 13.20
N TYR A 87 -2.55 3.63 13.11
CA TYR A 87 -1.30 4.13 13.68
C TYR A 87 -0.54 4.90 12.61
N VAL A 88 -0.20 6.14 12.94
CA VAL A 88 0.42 7.09 12.04
C VAL A 88 1.69 7.63 12.70
N ARG A 89 2.80 7.48 11.97
CA ARG A 89 4.09 8.03 12.36
C ARG A 89 4.45 9.16 11.43
N VAL A 90 4.74 10.31 12.01
CA VAL A 90 5.08 11.55 11.29
C VAL A 90 6.38 12.12 11.84
N GLY A 91 7.07 12.96 11.05
CA GLY A 91 8.23 13.71 11.52
C GLY A 91 8.71 14.77 10.54
N GLU A 92 9.91 15.28 10.75
CA GLU A 92 10.45 16.40 10.00
C GLU A 92 11.54 15.94 9.04
N GLY A 93 11.34 16.21 7.75
CA GLY A 93 12.27 15.81 6.70
C GLY A 93 12.51 14.30 6.67
N LEU A 94 13.77 13.92 6.49
CA LEU A 94 14.16 12.53 6.26
C LEU A 94 14.46 11.75 7.53
N GLU A 95 14.36 12.39 8.70
CA GLU A 95 14.76 11.81 9.99
C GLU A 95 13.57 11.64 10.91
N MET A 96 13.26 10.39 11.22
CA MET A 96 12.24 10.06 12.20
C MET A 96 12.80 10.28 13.60
N SER A 97 12.20 11.22 14.34
CA SER A 97 12.57 11.58 15.70
C SER A 97 11.35 11.57 16.62
N GLY A 98 11.63 11.46 17.93
CA GLY A 98 10.62 11.54 18.99
C GLY A 98 9.84 10.23 19.23
N PRO A 99 9.22 10.04 20.39
CA PRO A 99 8.45 8.83 20.73
C PRO A 99 6.98 8.86 20.26
N GLU A 100 6.53 9.91 19.58
CA GLU A 100 5.11 10.12 19.32
C GLU A 100 4.54 9.26 18.18
N ILE A 101 3.46 8.54 18.46
CA ILE A 101 2.60 7.92 17.44
C ILE A 101 1.21 8.51 17.56
N TYR A 102 0.67 8.94 16.43
CA TYR A 102 -0.71 9.36 16.34
C TYR A 102 -1.59 8.15 16.06
N VAL A 103 -2.66 8.00 16.83
CA VAL A 103 -3.63 6.92 16.66
C VAL A 103 -4.97 7.52 16.32
N PHE A 104 -5.53 7.12 15.18
CA PHE A 104 -6.87 7.48 14.77
C PHE A 104 -7.81 6.28 14.97
N ASN A 105 -8.85 6.47 15.77
CA ASN A 105 -9.88 5.45 15.97
C ASN A 105 -10.97 5.62 14.91
N THR A 106 -11.16 4.61 14.06
CA THR A 106 -12.09 4.67 12.92
C THR A 106 -13.56 4.62 13.32
N ARG A 107 -13.87 4.20 14.57
CA ARG A 107 -15.24 4.13 15.08
C ARG A 107 -15.67 5.43 15.75
N SER A 108 -14.80 5.99 16.60
CA SER A 108 -15.09 7.27 17.26
C SER A 108 -14.72 8.47 16.41
N LEU A 109 -13.96 8.27 15.32
CA LEU A 109 -13.40 9.32 14.45
C LEU A 109 -12.57 10.34 15.23
N ARG A 110 -11.77 9.85 16.18
CA ARG A 110 -10.95 10.69 17.07
C ARG A 110 -9.48 10.33 16.98
N TRP A 111 -8.65 11.36 17.06
CA TRP A 111 -7.21 11.22 17.21
C TRP A 111 -6.82 11.12 18.67
N ARG A 112 -5.69 10.48 18.92
CA ARG A 112 -4.91 10.59 20.15
C ARG A 112 -3.41 10.53 19.81
N CYS A 113 -2.60 11.31 20.51
CA CYS A 113 -1.14 11.26 20.44
C CYS A 113 -0.64 10.39 21.59
N VAL A 114 0.20 9.41 21.28
CA VAL A 114 0.69 8.43 22.25
C VAL A 114 2.20 8.50 22.30
N GLN A 115 2.73 8.60 23.52
CA GLN A 115 4.17 8.52 23.76
C GLN A 115 4.56 7.05 23.84
N THR A 116 5.35 6.58 22.88
CA THR A 116 5.90 5.22 22.90
C THR A 116 7.14 5.13 23.79
N THR A 117 7.46 3.93 24.24
CA THR A 117 8.62 3.67 25.11
C THR A 117 9.50 2.55 24.53
N GLY A 118 10.60 2.22 25.21
CA GLY A 118 11.53 1.16 24.78
C GLY A 118 12.50 1.64 23.71
N ASP A 119 12.80 0.78 22.74
CA ASP A 119 13.78 1.04 21.68
C ASP A 119 13.15 1.87 20.55
N VAL A 120 12.76 3.11 20.86
CA VAL A 120 12.07 4.00 19.93
C VAL A 120 12.89 4.15 18.65
N PRO A 121 12.33 3.80 17.47
CA PRO A 121 13.09 3.86 16.23
C PRO A 121 13.47 5.29 15.88
N THR A 122 14.77 5.48 15.69
CA THR A 122 15.37 6.67 15.08
C THR A 122 16.00 6.25 13.76
N GLY A 123 15.78 6.97 12.67
CA GLY A 123 16.30 6.52 11.39
C GLY A 123 16.08 7.46 10.23
N HIS A 124 16.83 7.19 9.15
CA HIS A 124 16.83 7.97 7.93
C HIS A 124 16.30 7.15 6.76
N MET A 125 15.34 7.71 6.02
CA MET A 125 14.89 7.28 4.69
C MET A 125 14.53 5.79 4.47
N GLY A 126 13.36 5.55 3.86
CA GLY A 126 12.95 4.21 3.43
C GLY A 126 12.41 3.39 4.60
N VAL A 127 11.16 3.64 4.93
CA VAL A 127 10.41 2.93 5.97
C VAL A 127 9.28 2.17 5.30
N SER A 128 9.10 0.92 5.70
CA SER A 128 7.87 0.20 5.44
C SER A 128 7.37 -0.44 6.72
N ALA A 129 6.06 -0.41 6.94
CA ALA A 129 5.44 -0.90 8.15
C ALA A 129 4.19 -1.72 7.85
N CYS A 130 3.89 -2.68 8.72
CA CYS A 130 2.66 -3.47 8.69
C CYS A 130 2.27 -3.89 10.12
N ALA A 131 1.00 -4.24 10.34
CA ALA A 131 0.56 -4.80 11.60
C ALA A 131 0.26 -6.30 11.46
N HIS A 132 0.64 -7.07 12.48
CA HIS A 132 0.42 -8.50 12.54
C HIS A 132 0.44 -8.98 13.99
N ASN A 133 -0.52 -9.82 14.39
CA ASN A 133 -0.60 -10.47 15.71
C ASN A 133 -0.34 -9.52 16.91
N GLY A 134 -1.03 -8.38 16.95
CA GLY A 134 -0.94 -7.44 18.08
C GLY A 134 0.31 -6.56 18.07
N HIS A 135 1.14 -6.67 17.03
CA HIS A 135 2.36 -5.89 16.87
C HIS A 135 2.31 -5.07 15.58
N LEU A 136 2.93 -3.90 15.59
CA LEU A 136 3.29 -3.17 14.40
C LEU A 136 4.78 -3.39 14.13
N TYR A 137 5.08 -3.95 12.97
CA TYR A 137 6.45 -4.17 12.51
C TYR A 137 6.85 -3.07 11.55
N MET A 138 8.06 -2.56 11.74
CA MET A 138 8.65 -1.52 10.91
C MET A 138 10.03 -1.98 10.42
N CYS A 139 10.19 -2.05 9.12
CA CYS A 139 11.48 -2.24 8.46
C CYS A 139 12.02 -0.87 8.05
N VAL A 140 13.21 -0.53 8.53
CA VAL A 140 13.86 0.76 8.28
C VAL A 140 15.33 0.55 7.95
N ASN A 141 15.83 1.33 7.00
CA ASN A 141 17.27 1.43 6.80
C ASN A 141 17.85 2.43 7.80
N CYS A 142 18.75 1.96 8.66
CA CYS A 142 19.50 2.83 9.55
C CYS A 142 20.89 3.06 8.98
N PHE A 143 21.36 4.32 9.03
CA PHE A 143 22.76 4.63 8.78
C PHE A 143 23.58 4.24 10.00
N VAL A 144 24.48 3.28 9.85
CA VAL A 144 25.40 2.87 10.91
C VAL A 144 26.73 3.59 10.69
N ARG A 145 27.41 3.99 11.79
CA ARG A 145 28.78 4.50 11.75
C ARG A 145 29.65 3.56 10.88
N ALA A 146 30.48 4.14 10.00
CA ALA A 146 31.26 3.49 8.92
C ALA A 146 30.59 3.37 7.52
N TYR A 147 29.69 4.28 7.13
CA TYR A 147 29.11 4.37 5.77
C TYR A 147 28.35 3.11 5.30
N SER A 148 27.92 2.28 6.25
CA SER A 148 27.14 1.07 5.98
C SER A 148 25.68 1.30 6.40
N TRP A 149 24.75 0.98 5.50
CA TRP A 149 23.34 0.95 5.82
C TRP A 149 23.01 -0.43 6.39
N ARG A 150 22.14 -0.54 7.38
CA ARG A 150 21.60 -1.84 7.80
C ARG A 150 20.09 -1.77 7.83
N LEU A 151 19.45 -2.82 7.34
CA LEU A 151 18.02 -2.99 7.51
C LEU A 151 17.76 -3.47 8.94
N HIS A 152 17.07 -2.66 9.72
CA HIS A 152 16.58 -3.01 11.05
C HIS A 152 15.08 -3.30 10.99
N ILE A 153 14.64 -4.24 11.83
CA ILE A 153 13.24 -4.48 12.10
C ILE A 153 12.98 -4.02 13.53
N PHE A 154 11.96 -3.18 13.70
CA PHE A 154 11.42 -2.81 14.99
C PHE A 154 10.02 -3.40 15.13
N ALA A 155 9.66 -3.81 16.34
CA ALA A 155 8.31 -4.25 16.67
C ALA A 155 7.76 -3.35 17.77
N LEU A 156 6.57 -2.80 17.55
CA LEU A 156 5.79 -2.09 18.56
C LEU A 156 4.69 -3.01 19.06
N GLU A 157 4.72 -3.35 20.34
CA GLU A 157 3.60 -4.03 20.98
C GLU A 157 2.45 -3.03 21.15
N LEU A 158 1.29 -3.29 20.52
CA LEU A 158 0.20 -2.31 20.44
C LEU A 158 -0.59 -2.16 21.75
N SER A 159 -0.54 -3.16 22.63
CA SER A 159 -1.17 -3.10 23.96
C SER A 159 -0.41 -2.22 24.95
N THR A 160 0.93 -2.22 24.86
CA THR A 160 1.82 -1.52 25.80
C THR A 160 2.45 -0.27 25.19
N MET A 161 2.39 -0.11 23.86
CA MET A 161 3.03 0.95 23.10
C MET A 161 4.55 1.02 23.34
N ARG A 162 5.16 -0.15 23.53
CA ARG A 162 6.60 -0.32 23.73
C ARG A 162 7.26 -0.90 22.48
N TRP A 163 8.28 -0.20 22.00
CA TRP A 163 9.14 -0.64 20.92
C TRP A 163 10.24 -1.58 21.40
N GLU A 164 10.59 -2.53 20.54
CA GLU A 164 11.75 -3.38 20.68
C GLU A 164 12.48 -3.49 19.34
N ILE A 165 13.82 -3.41 19.36
CA ILE A 165 14.64 -3.78 18.21
C ILE A 165 14.62 -5.30 18.08
N VAL A 166 14.12 -5.80 16.96
CA VAL A 166 14.09 -7.22 16.69
C VAL A 166 15.49 -7.70 16.33
N ASN A 167 16.06 -8.56 17.17
CA ASN A 167 17.33 -9.23 16.93
C ASN A 167 17.18 -10.33 15.87
N ALA A 168 17.11 -9.91 14.61
CA ALA A 168 16.95 -10.82 13.48
C ALA A 168 18.22 -11.63 13.22
N GLY A 169 18.11 -12.96 13.30
CA GLY A 169 19.14 -13.90 12.91
C GLY A 169 19.21 -14.15 11.40
N GLY A 170 20.25 -14.88 10.99
CA GLY A 170 20.49 -15.23 9.59
C GLY A 170 21.12 -14.09 8.78
N TRP A 171 21.22 -14.31 7.47
CA TRP A 171 21.81 -13.31 6.57
C TRP A 171 20.76 -12.25 6.26
N SER A 172 20.82 -11.14 7.01
CA SER A 172 20.08 -9.94 6.65
C SER A 172 20.44 -9.54 5.22
N THR A 173 19.48 -8.95 4.52
CA THR A 173 19.76 -8.22 3.29
C THR A 173 20.94 -7.28 3.59
N GLY A 174 22.08 -7.47 2.90
CA GLY A 174 23.29 -6.67 3.12
C GLY A 174 23.04 -5.16 3.03
N SER A 175 24.09 -4.35 3.20
CA SER A 175 24.01 -2.90 3.44
C SER A 175 23.57 -2.01 2.26
N ALA A 176 22.71 -2.53 1.38
CA ALA A 176 22.44 -2.02 0.06
C ALA A 176 20.98 -2.20 -0.40
N TYR A 177 20.00 -2.41 0.49
CA TYR A 177 18.63 -2.68 0.06
C TYR A 177 17.62 -1.69 0.64
N SER A 178 16.74 -1.07 -0.16
CA SER A 178 15.67 -0.19 0.34
C SER A 178 14.38 -0.99 0.53
N PRO A 179 13.78 -1.01 1.73
CA PRO A 179 12.48 -1.66 1.92
C PRO A 179 11.44 -0.90 1.12
N GLN A 180 10.95 -1.51 0.04
CA GLN A 180 9.89 -0.94 -0.79
C GLN A 180 8.54 -1.16 -0.14
N SER A 181 8.34 -2.35 0.41
CA SER A 181 7.13 -2.71 1.13
C SER A 181 7.35 -3.95 1.99
N ILE A 182 6.57 -4.08 3.06
CA ILE A 182 6.45 -5.31 3.83
C ILE A 182 5.00 -5.76 3.90
N VAL A 183 4.78 -7.07 3.81
CA VAL A 183 3.44 -7.65 3.89
C VAL A 183 3.43 -8.87 4.80
N PRO A 184 2.55 -8.94 5.82
CA PRO A 184 2.43 -10.10 6.67
C PRO A 184 1.59 -11.19 5.98
N TYR A 185 2.01 -12.44 6.11
CA TYR A 185 1.23 -13.60 5.71
C TYR A 185 1.60 -14.82 6.56
N LYS A 186 0.60 -15.44 7.19
CA LYS A 186 0.78 -16.46 8.23
C LYS A 186 1.81 -15.96 9.25
N ASN A 187 2.78 -16.76 9.69
CA ASN A 187 3.76 -16.38 10.69
C ASN A 187 5.03 -15.72 10.11
N ARG A 188 4.90 -14.99 9.00
CA ARG A 188 6.02 -14.41 8.25
C ARG A 188 5.71 -13.00 7.80
N ILE A 189 6.76 -12.18 7.74
CA ILE A 189 6.71 -10.85 7.11
C ILE A 189 7.53 -10.93 5.83
N TYR A 190 6.87 -10.76 4.69
CA TYR A 190 7.55 -10.72 3.39
C TYR A 190 8.04 -9.31 3.12
N LEU A 191 9.33 -9.19 2.80
CA LEU A 191 9.97 -7.95 2.43
C LEU A 191 10.20 -7.93 0.94
N LEU A 192 9.69 -6.89 0.28
CA LEU A 192 10.06 -6.50 -1.06
C LEU A 192 11.06 -5.36 -0.99
N PHE A 193 12.18 -5.54 -1.69
CA PHE A 193 13.30 -4.63 -1.60
C PHE A 193 13.95 -4.41 -2.97
N ASP A 194 14.53 -3.23 -3.19
CA ASP A 194 15.39 -2.94 -4.34
C ASP A 194 16.87 -2.90 -3.92
N CYS A 195 17.79 -3.07 -4.88
CA CYS A 195 19.22 -2.94 -4.61
C CYS A 195 19.71 -1.51 -4.90
N ILE A 196 20.20 -0.83 -3.86
CA ILE A 196 20.70 0.56 -3.88
C ILE A 196 22.15 0.65 -4.43
N ARG A 197 23.01 -0.38 -4.27
CA ARG A 197 24.47 -0.22 -4.48
C ARG A 197 25.09 -0.74 -5.79
N PHE A 198 24.34 -1.36 -6.72
CA PHE A 198 24.94 -1.85 -7.98
C PHE A 198 24.05 -1.66 -9.21
N PRO A 199 24.01 -0.45 -9.82
CA PRO A 199 23.29 -0.24 -11.08
C PRO A 199 23.90 -0.98 -12.28
N ARG A 200 25.12 -1.54 -12.17
CA ARG A 200 25.81 -2.22 -13.29
C ARG A 200 25.10 -3.48 -13.80
N ASN A 201 24.28 -4.13 -12.96
CA ASN A 201 23.48 -5.30 -13.35
C ASN A 201 21.97 -5.00 -13.42
N GLY A 202 21.58 -3.72 -13.39
CA GLY A 202 20.18 -3.29 -13.31
C GLY A 202 19.56 -3.43 -11.92
N PRO A 203 18.37 -2.85 -11.69
CA PRO A 203 17.63 -2.99 -10.44
C PRO A 203 17.15 -4.44 -10.28
N ASN A 204 17.75 -5.17 -9.34
CA ASN A 204 17.25 -6.47 -8.91
C ASN A 204 16.29 -6.25 -7.74
N VAL A 205 14.98 -6.28 -8.00
CA VAL A 205 13.99 -6.40 -6.92
C VAL A 205 13.97 -7.83 -6.42
N GLY A 206 14.10 -7.97 -5.11
CA GLY A 206 14.09 -9.25 -4.43
C GLY A 206 12.90 -9.36 -3.48
N ILE A 207 12.53 -10.62 -3.20
CA ILE A 207 11.61 -10.96 -2.13
C ILE A 207 12.33 -11.82 -1.10
N ARG A 208 12.16 -11.48 0.17
CA ARG A 208 12.60 -12.28 1.33
C ARG A 208 11.46 -12.38 2.32
N TYR A 209 11.62 -13.23 3.32
CA TYR A 209 10.71 -13.23 4.46
C TYR A 209 11.49 -13.24 5.76
N PHE A 210 10.94 -12.59 6.77
CA PHE A 210 11.33 -12.72 8.15
C PHE A 210 10.35 -13.67 8.83
N ASP A 211 10.86 -14.75 9.42
CA ASP A 211 10.04 -15.75 10.11
C ASP A 211 9.85 -15.33 11.57
N LEU A 212 8.60 -15.11 11.98
CA LEU A 212 8.28 -14.57 13.30
C LEU A 212 8.39 -15.62 14.42
N ALA A 213 8.45 -16.93 14.09
CA ALA A 213 8.65 -17.97 15.10
C ALA A 213 10.13 -18.16 15.41
N THR A 214 10.97 -18.16 14.36
CA THR A 214 12.40 -18.39 14.53
C THR A 214 13.20 -17.10 14.69
N MET A 215 12.60 -15.94 14.39
CA MET A 215 13.26 -14.63 14.34
C MET A 215 14.45 -14.61 13.36
N VAL A 216 14.34 -15.34 12.25
CA VAL A 216 15.42 -15.49 11.26
C VAL A 216 14.94 -15.04 9.88
N TRP A 217 15.84 -14.37 9.15
CA TRP A 217 15.65 -14.09 7.74
C TRP A 217 15.76 -15.35 6.89
N GLY A 218 14.72 -15.63 6.12
CA GLY A 218 14.69 -16.64 5.08
C GLY A 218 14.88 -16.07 3.67
N SER A 219 15.43 -16.89 2.78
CA SER A 219 15.54 -16.58 1.34
C SER A 219 14.55 -17.41 0.54
N LEU A 220 13.95 -16.79 -0.48
CA LEU A 220 13.10 -17.47 -1.44
C LEU A 220 13.89 -17.69 -2.73
N HIS A 221 13.83 -18.91 -3.26
CA HIS A 221 14.40 -19.26 -4.56
C HIS A 221 13.29 -19.72 -5.49
N PRO A 222 12.35 -18.82 -5.85
CA PRO A 222 11.24 -19.22 -6.69
C PRO A 222 11.73 -19.61 -8.08
N PRO A 223 11.28 -20.75 -8.63
CA PRO A 223 11.54 -21.09 -10.02
C PRO A 223 10.76 -20.14 -10.95
N GLY A 224 11.27 -19.96 -12.17
CA GLY A 224 10.63 -19.14 -13.22
C GLY A 224 11.15 -17.70 -13.34
N THR A 225 10.48 -16.93 -14.19
CA THR A 225 10.87 -15.55 -14.52
C THR A 225 10.50 -14.61 -13.37
N LYS A 226 11.52 -14.09 -12.69
CA LYS A 226 11.33 -13.09 -11.64
C LYS A 226 10.81 -11.78 -12.24
N PRO A 227 9.99 -11.02 -11.51
CA PRO A 227 9.58 -9.70 -11.94
C PRO A 227 10.82 -8.80 -12.11
N PHE A 228 10.99 -8.20 -13.29
CA PHE A 228 11.96 -7.14 -13.48
C PHE A 228 11.28 -5.82 -13.10
N LEU A 229 11.73 -5.19 -12.02
CA LEU A 229 11.06 -4.02 -11.45
C LEU A 229 12.08 -2.88 -11.32
N LYS A 230 11.89 -1.80 -12.07
CA LYS A 230 12.84 -0.67 -12.12
C LYS A 230 12.65 0.39 -11.05
N GLN A 231 11.49 0.44 -10.39
CA GLN A 231 11.10 1.56 -9.51
C GLN A 231 10.22 1.07 -8.35
N GLN A 232 9.87 1.97 -7.41
CA GLN A 232 8.94 1.71 -6.33
C GLN A 232 7.59 1.18 -6.84
N ARG A 233 7.06 0.17 -6.16
CA ARG A 233 5.82 -0.54 -6.54
C ARG A 233 4.96 -0.78 -5.32
N ILE A 234 3.69 -1.02 -5.59
CA ILE A 234 2.68 -1.24 -4.54
C ILE A 234 2.29 -2.70 -4.57
N PRO A 235 2.95 -3.50 -3.74
CA PRO A 235 2.49 -4.84 -3.52
C PRO A 235 1.23 -4.84 -2.70
N PHE A 236 0.43 -5.88 -2.90
CA PHE A 236 -0.70 -6.18 -2.03
C PHE A 236 -0.85 -7.68 -1.93
N VAL A 237 -1.40 -8.16 -0.81
CA VAL A 237 -1.71 -9.58 -0.64
C VAL A 237 -3.20 -9.80 -0.79
N TYR A 238 -3.55 -10.76 -1.64
CA TYR A 238 -4.92 -11.20 -1.86
C TYR A 238 -4.96 -12.71 -2.05
N ARG A 239 -5.89 -13.41 -1.37
CA ARG A 239 -6.04 -14.89 -1.42
C ARG A 239 -4.71 -15.63 -1.40
N GLU A 240 -3.91 -15.37 -0.36
CA GLU A 240 -2.64 -16.08 -0.12
C GLU A 240 -1.60 -15.92 -1.24
N CYS A 241 -1.76 -14.89 -2.05
CA CYS A 241 -0.80 -14.53 -3.08
C CYS A 241 -0.44 -13.05 -2.93
N LEU A 242 0.83 -12.76 -3.10
CA LEU A 242 1.35 -11.41 -3.23
C LEU A 242 1.24 -11.00 -4.69
N TYR A 243 0.71 -9.82 -4.95
CA TYR A 243 0.63 -9.25 -6.28
C TYR A 243 1.48 -7.98 -6.33
N VAL A 244 2.18 -7.78 -7.43
CA VAL A 244 2.93 -6.57 -7.73
C VAL A 244 2.49 -6.08 -9.11
N LEU A 245 1.87 -4.92 -9.17
CA LEU A 245 1.44 -4.29 -10.43
C LEU A 245 2.66 -3.84 -11.24
N LEU A 246 2.64 -4.11 -12.55
CA LEU A 246 3.74 -3.77 -13.47
C LEU A 246 3.41 -2.51 -14.28
N ASN A 247 4.44 -1.69 -14.51
CA ASN A 247 4.39 -0.48 -15.34
C ASN A 247 5.22 -0.63 -16.64
N ASP A 248 5.07 0.30 -17.59
CA ASP A 248 5.73 0.27 -18.92
C ASP A 248 7.24 0.00 -18.89
N ASP A 249 7.97 0.62 -17.95
CA ASP A 249 9.42 0.52 -17.84
C ASP A 249 9.90 -0.89 -17.44
N ASP A 250 9.01 -1.68 -16.82
CA ASP A 250 9.26 -3.03 -16.29
C ASP A 250 9.01 -4.11 -17.36
N THR A 251 8.12 -3.84 -18.32
CA THR A 251 7.72 -4.79 -19.36
C THR A 251 8.65 -4.81 -20.58
N ALA A 252 9.51 -3.80 -20.73
CA ALA A 252 10.40 -3.66 -21.90
C ALA A 252 11.26 -4.90 -22.23
N PRO A 253 11.74 -5.71 -21.25
CA PRO A 253 12.48 -6.94 -21.53
C PRO A 253 11.60 -8.18 -21.74
N LEU A 254 10.31 -8.14 -21.39
CA LEU A 254 9.45 -9.32 -21.28
C LEU A 254 8.42 -9.43 -22.41
N VAL A 255 7.81 -8.33 -22.81
CA VAL A 255 6.79 -8.29 -23.86
C VAL A 255 6.81 -6.88 -24.46
N GLY A 256 6.98 -6.75 -25.77
CA GLY A 256 7.01 -5.44 -26.44
C GLY A 256 5.82 -4.54 -26.03
N LYS A 257 6.01 -3.20 -26.11
CA LYS A 257 5.08 -2.13 -25.67
C LYS A 257 3.65 -2.60 -25.34
N LEU A 258 3.43 -3.04 -24.10
CA LEU A 258 2.10 -3.34 -23.59
C LEU A 258 1.33 -2.05 -23.28
N LYS A 259 -0.01 -2.16 -23.22
CA LYS A 259 -0.84 -1.12 -22.61
C LYS A 259 -0.74 -1.25 -21.07
N ARG A 260 -0.74 -0.11 -20.41
CA ARG A 260 -0.27 0.17 -19.04
C ARG A 260 -1.14 -0.47 -17.94
N ASN A 261 -0.54 -1.01 -16.86
CA ASN A 261 -1.23 -1.53 -15.64
C ASN A 261 -2.23 -2.70 -15.85
N GLU A 262 -2.18 -3.36 -17.01
CA GLU A 262 -2.97 -4.55 -17.32
C GLU A 262 -2.33 -5.85 -16.84
N VAL A 263 -1.12 -5.77 -16.25
CA VAL A 263 -0.33 -6.92 -15.83
C VAL A 263 0.12 -6.78 -14.39
N ALA A 264 0.02 -7.87 -13.62
CA ALA A 264 0.72 -8.06 -12.36
C ALA A 264 1.62 -9.29 -12.41
N MET A 265 2.66 -9.25 -11.59
CA MET A 265 3.36 -10.44 -11.16
C MET A 265 2.73 -10.92 -9.85
N LYS A 266 2.32 -12.18 -9.84
CA LYS A 266 1.70 -12.83 -8.71
C LYS A 266 2.67 -13.86 -8.14
N PHE A 267 2.94 -13.76 -6.85
CA PHE A 267 3.71 -14.72 -6.09
C PHE A 267 2.79 -15.55 -5.22
N SER A 268 2.77 -16.87 -5.43
CA SER A 268 2.09 -17.80 -4.54
C SER A 268 2.96 -18.08 -3.32
N PHE A 269 2.47 -17.76 -2.12
CA PHE A 269 3.23 -18.06 -0.90
C PHE A 269 3.36 -19.57 -0.66
N GLU A 270 2.35 -20.35 -1.04
CA GLU A 270 2.35 -21.81 -0.87
C GLU A 270 3.28 -22.52 -1.86
N ARG A 271 3.24 -22.12 -3.14
CA ARG A 271 4.05 -22.75 -4.19
C ARG A 271 5.46 -22.18 -4.26
N ASN A 272 5.69 -21.00 -3.68
CA ASN A 272 6.93 -20.24 -3.84
C ASN A 272 7.24 -20.02 -5.33
N GLU A 273 6.25 -19.57 -6.09
CA GLU A 273 6.33 -19.43 -7.55
C GLU A 273 5.79 -18.07 -7.98
N TRP A 274 6.43 -17.51 -9.00
CA TRP A 274 5.94 -16.32 -9.70
C TRP A 274 5.18 -16.72 -10.95
N GLU A 275 4.02 -16.11 -11.16
CA GLU A 275 3.27 -16.19 -12.41
C GLU A 275 2.83 -14.80 -12.87
N GLN A 276 2.76 -14.62 -14.18
CA GLN A 276 2.23 -13.40 -14.77
C GLN A 276 0.71 -13.49 -14.85
N VAL A 277 0.04 -12.43 -14.42
CA VAL A 277 -1.43 -12.33 -14.41
C VAL A 277 -1.86 -11.11 -15.19
N TRP A 278 -2.91 -11.27 -15.98
CA TRP A 278 -3.51 -10.22 -16.79
C TRP A 278 -4.86 -9.78 -16.22
N PHE A 279 -5.10 -8.47 -16.26
CA PHE A 279 -6.34 -7.85 -15.87
C PHE A 279 -7.02 -7.24 -17.09
N LYS A 280 -8.32 -7.48 -17.23
CA LYS A 280 -9.16 -6.86 -18.27
C LYS A 280 -9.70 -5.51 -17.78
N GLY A 281 -10.10 -4.61 -18.68
CA GLY A 281 -10.81 -3.37 -18.34
C GLY A 281 -9.89 -2.15 -18.19
N ILE A 282 -10.41 -1.07 -17.58
CA ILE A 282 -9.71 0.21 -17.49
C ILE A 282 -8.74 0.21 -16.30
N ALA A 283 -7.47 -0.09 -16.56
CA ALA A 283 -6.42 -0.01 -15.56
C ALA A 283 -6.12 1.45 -15.14
N PRO A 284 -5.66 1.69 -13.90
CA PRO A 284 -5.21 3.01 -13.48
C PRO A 284 -4.04 3.50 -14.36
N PRO A 285 -3.89 4.81 -14.64
CA PRO A 285 -2.67 5.33 -15.22
C PRO A 285 -1.43 5.02 -14.35
N VAL A 286 -0.27 4.94 -14.99
CA VAL A 286 1.01 4.78 -14.29
C VAL A 286 1.35 6.08 -13.57
N THR A 287 1.27 6.10 -12.24
CA THR A 287 1.82 7.18 -11.42
C THR A 287 2.63 6.62 -10.27
N PHE A 288 3.59 7.41 -9.79
CA PHE A 288 4.42 7.06 -8.63
C PHE A 288 3.66 7.11 -7.30
N ASP A 289 2.50 7.78 -7.30
CA ASP A 289 1.72 8.09 -6.11
C ASP A 289 0.43 7.26 -6.13
N LEU A 290 0.58 5.95 -6.25
CA LEU A 290 -0.52 5.01 -6.17
C LEU A 290 -0.59 4.48 -4.72
N VAL A 291 -1.79 4.19 -4.24
CA VAL A 291 -2.00 3.46 -2.99
C VAL A 291 -2.93 2.29 -3.27
N CYS A 292 -2.58 1.11 -2.75
CA CYS A 292 -3.41 -0.08 -2.85
C CYS A 292 -3.81 -0.54 -1.45
N VAL A 293 -5.11 -0.80 -1.29
CA VAL A 293 -5.63 -1.47 -0.10
C VAL A 293 -6.56 -2.60 -0.53
N VAL A 294 -6.57 -3.66 0.26
CA VAL A 294 -7.44 -4.81 0.05
C VAL A 294 -8.52 -4.78 1.12
N GLU A 295 -9.78 -4.79 0.70
CA GLU A 295 -10.92 -4.85 1.61
C GLU A 295 -11.88 -5.95 1.11
N ASN A 296 -12.04 -6.99 1.94
CA ASN A 296 -12.81 -8.18 1.61
C ASN A 296 -12.35 -8.85 0.29
N THR A 297 -13.16 -8.73 -0.77
CA THR A 297 -12.93 -9.37 -2.07
C THR A 297 -12.41 -8.39 -3.12
N SER A 298 -12.32 -7.11 -2.78
CA SER A 298 -12.05 -6.03 -3.72
C SER A 298 -10.76 -5.32 -3.34
N ILE A 299 -10.05 -4.88 -4.37
CA ILE A 299 -8.79 -4.18 -4.21
C ILE A 299 -8.97 -2.77 -4.72
N PHE A 300 -8.72 -1.80 -3.85
CA PHE A 300 -8.91 -0.39 -4.12
C PHE A 300 -7.55 0.22 -4.38
N ILE A 301 -7.41 0.77 -5.57
CA ILE A 301 -6.19 1.40 -6.04
C ILE A 301 -6.52 2.85 -6.33
N SER A 302 -6.01 3.74 -5.49
CA SER A 302 -6.23 5.17 -5.64
C SER A 302 -5.01 5.80 -6.26
N LEU A 303 -5.24 6.65 -7.26
CA LEU A 303 -4.23 7.58 -7.74
C LEU A 303 -4.38 8.85 -6.93
N VAL A 304 -3.26 9.38 -6.43
CA VAL A 304 -3.20 10.75 -5.92
C VAL A 304 -3.54 11.70 -7.06
N ARG A 305 -4.85 11.96 -7.25
CA ARG A 305 -5.45 13.25 -7.59
C ARG A 305 -6.90 13.20 -8.02
N LYS A 306 -7.50 12.10 -8.48
CA LYS A 306 -8.88 12.16 -9.00
C LYS A 306 -9.73 10.91 -8.87
N GLU A 307 -9.17 9.70 -8.87
CA GLU A 307 -9.96 8.50 -9.17
C GLU A 307 -9.56 7.32 -8.29
N VAL A 308 -10.56 6.51 -7.92
CA VAL A 308 -10.36 5.21 -7.28
C VAL A 308 -10.69 4.12 -8.29
N TYR A 309 -9.72 3.25 -8.53
CA TYR A 309 -9.84 2.08 -9.38
C TYR A 309 -10.12 0.88 -8.48
N ILE A 310 -11.06 0.03 -8.90
CA ILE A 310 -11.38 -1.19 -8.16
C ILE A 310 -10.98 -2.37 -9.03
N LEU A 311 -10.06 -3.17 -8.52
CA LEU A 311 -9.72 -4.46 -9.10
C LEU A 311 -10.57 -5.55 -8.44
N GLU A 312 -11.49 -6.11 -9.21
CA GLU A 312 -12.40 -7.16 -8.78
C GLU A 312 -11.83 -8.54 -9.10
N PHE A 313 -11.56 -9.31 -8.04
CA PHE A 313 -11.13 -10.71 -8.16
C PHE A 313 -12.30 -11.67 -8.29
N LEU A 314 -13.44 -11.31 -7.70
CA LEU A 314 -14.74 -11.92 -7.97
C LEU A 314 -15.59 -10.91 -8.75
N PRO A 315 -16.22 -11.31 -9.87
CA PRO A 315 -17.00 -10.37 -10.66
C PRO A 315 -18.20 -9.88 -9.85
N SER A 316 -18.37 -8.56 -9.74
CA SER A 316 -19.62 -7.97 -9.25
C SER A 316 -20.79 -8.31 -10.18
N LEU A 317 -22.02 -8.08 -9.72
CA LEU A 317 -23.20 -8.17 -10.60
C LEU A 317 -23.01 -7.33 -11.86
N ARG A 318 -22.42 -6.14 -11.75
CA ARG A 318 -22.08 -5.28 -12.89
C ARG A 318 -21.13 -5.97 -13.86
N THR A 319 -20.03 -6.54 -13.36
CA THR A 319 -19.07 -7.30 -14.18
C THR A 319 -19.72 -8.53 -14.80
N MET A 320 -20.58 -9.25 -14.06
CA MET A 320 -21.36 -10.38 -14.58
C MET A 320 -22.35 -9.94 -15.66
N CYS A 321 -22.99 -8.78 -15.53
CA CYS A 321 -23.86 -8.20 -16.57
C CYS A 321 -23.08 -7.89 -17.85
N PHE A 322 -21.89 -7.27 -17.75
CA PHE A 322 -21.03 -7.04 -18.92
C PHE A 322 -20.57 -8.36 -19.56
N GLN A 323 -20.25 -9.37 -18.75
CA GLN A 323 -19.97 -10.72 -19.25
C GLN A 323 -21.16 -11.33 -19.99
N ALA A 324 -22.37 -11.20 -19.45
CA ALA A 324 -23.58 -11.72 -20.06
C ALA A 324 -23.91 -11.00 -21.38
N ILE A 325 -23.81 -9.66 -21.42
CA ILE A 325 -24.02 -8.87 -22.64
C ILE A 325 -23.11 -9.37 -23.76
N ASN A 326 -21.82 -9.58 -23.45
CA ASN A 326 -20.86 -10.07 -24.44
C ASN A 326 -21.07 -11.53 -24.81
N LYS A 327 -21.34 -12.40 -23.82
CA LYS A 327 -21.53 -13.84 -24.04
C LYS A 327 -22.76 -14.13 -24.91
N TYR A 328 -23.82 -13.36 -24.75
CA TYR A 328 -25.10 -13.56 -25.45
C TYR A 328 -25.35 -12.52 -26.55
N ASN A 329 -24.37 -11.67 -26.86
CA ASN A 329 -24.46 -10.61 -27.87
C ASN A 329 -25.73 -9.74 -27.71
N LEU A 330 -26.02 -9.34 -26.47
CA LEU A 330 -27.21 -8.55 -26.15
C LEU A 330 -27.06 -7.13 -26.69
N ASP A 331 -28.16 -6.53 -27.15
CA ASP A 331 -28.15 -5.16 -27.64
C ASP A 331 -27.77 -4.16 -26.53
N SER A 332 -26.63 -3.48 -26.72
CA SER A 332 -26.12 -2.44 -25.83
C SER A 332 -26.40 -1.01 -26.33
N SER A 333 -27.13 -0.85 -27.44
CA SER A 333 -27.41 0.43 -28.09
C SER A 333 -28.17 1.41 -27.19
N LEU A 334 -28.91 0.92 -26.20
CA LEU A 334 -29.70 1.73 -25.25
C LEU A 334 -28.97 2.01 -23.94
N LEU A 335 -27.76 1.48 -23.74
CA LEU A 335 -27.00 1.75 -22.52
C LEU A 335 -26.63 3.23 -22.42
N PRO A 336 -26.64 3.80 -21.19
CA PRO A 336 -26.07 5.12 -20.93
C PRO A 336 -24.65 5.26 -21.51
N PRO A 337 -24.24 6.44 -22.02
CA PRO A 337 -22.95 6.62 -22.68
C PRO A 337 -21.75 6.12 -21.87
N ARG A 338 -21.81 6.27 -20.54
CA ARG A 338 -20.80 5.77 -19.60
C ARG A 338 -20.68 4.25 -19.63
N LEU A 339 -21.80 3.53 -19.51
CA LEU A 339 -21.82 2.06 -19.52
C LEU A 339 -21.41 1.49 -20.89
N LYS A 340 -21.74 2.18 -22.00
CA LYS A 340 -21.24 1.80 -23.34
C LYS A 340 -19.72 1.86 -23.44
N ARG A 341 -19.12 2.96 -22.95
CA ARG A 341 -17.66 3.13 -22.97
C ARG A 341 -16.98 2.04 -22.15
N GLU A 342 -17.49 1.76 -20.96
CA GLU A 342 -16.94 0.70 -20.10
C GLU A 342 -17.09 -0.69 -20.73
N LEU A 343 -18.24 -1.00 -21.34
CA LEU A 343 -18.48 -2.28 -22.01
C LEU A 343 -17.53 -2.50 -23.20
N LEU A 344 -17.30 -1.47 -24.03
CA LEU A 344 -16.34 -1.51 -25.15
C LEU A 344 -14.91 -1.82 -24.68
N MET A 345 -14.51 -1.27 -23.55
CA MET A 345 -13.18 -1.50 -22.96
C MET A 345 -13.10 -2.85 -22.24
N TYR A 346 -14.23 -3.41 -21.81
CA TYR A 346 -14.28 -4.77 -21.28
C TYR A 346 -14.09 -5.83 -22.38
N THR A 347 -14.52 -5.54 -23.61
CA THR A 347 -14.43 -6.46 -24.77
C THR A 347 -13.08 -6.45 -25.49
N HIS A 348 -12.25 -5.42 -25.30
CA HIS A 348 -10.97 -5.27 -25.98
C HIS A 348 -9.83 -5.14 -24.96
N PRO A 349 -8.80 -6.01 -24.99
CA PRO A 349 -7.62 -5.86 -24.15
C PRO A 349 -6.82 -4.59 -24.49
#